data_AF-A0A5K7YTR1-F1
#
_entry.id   AF-A0A5K7YTR1-F1
#
_cell.length_a   1.000
_cell.length_b   1.000
_cell.length_c   1.000
_cell.angle_alpha   90.00
_cell.angle_beta   90.00
_cell.angle_gamma   90.00
#
_symmetry.space_group_name_H-M   'P 1'
#
loop_
_entity.id
_entity.type
_entity.pdbx_description
1 polymer ?
#
loop_
_entity_poly.entity_id
_entity_poly.type
_entity_poly.pdbx_seq_one_letter_code
_entity_poly.pdbx_strand_id
1 'polypeptide(L)'
;MQVSSKRSRKPEPHRLTHPFANARGGAVGLAIALVLVLSLAGGGGYLAYNKYLKKTPLKTKLATLKVKEELIRFTHDHVSTALYHNLLVLDDIVAMMDRELKRLQRIGKKFPNQKKIVATQTEELTLARDRLSEVMAGVTAKVEKIYVTWLVDRSEGTGQIRSRKGTLTRQLADAIRGESAIVSRIRTNPDAAS
;
A
#
# COMPACT_ATOMS: atom_id res chain seq x y z
N MET A 1 33.62 -63.68 62.96
CA MET A 1 35.03 -64.09 62.74
C MET A 1 35.29 -64.10 61.24
N GLN A 2 36.44 -63.55 60.82
CA GLN A 2 36.85 -63.40 59.42
C GLN A 2 37.01 -64.75 58.69
N VAL A 3 36.93 -64.77 57.34
CA VAL A 3 38.10 -64.86 56.43
C VAL A 3 37.63 -64.88 54.96
N SER A 4 38.07 -63.84 54.22
CA SER A 4 38.73 -63.81 52.90
C SER A 4 38.32 -64.71 51.71
N SER A 5 38.28 -64.05 50.54
CA SER A 5 39.03 -64.38 49.30
C SER A 5 38.20 -64.83 48.08
N LYS A 6 38.20 -64.02 46.99
CA LYS A 6 39.03 -64.22 45.77
C LYS A 6 38.41 -63.53 44.53
N ARG A 7 39.24 -62.74 43.83
CA ARG A 7 39.04 -62.24 42.45
C ARG A 7 39.18 -63.38 41.43
N SER A 8 38.47 -63.33 40.29
CA SER A 8 39.08 -63.50 38.94
C SER A 8 38.11 -63.37 37.75
N ARG A 9 38.42 -62.39 36.87
CA ARG A 9 38.49 -62.39 35.38
C ARG A 9 37.32 -62.83 34.46
N LYS A 10 36.91 -61.85 33.64
CA LYS A 10 36.33 -61.80 32.26
C LYS A 10 36.81 -62.93 31.30
N PRO A 11 36.07 -63.31 30.22
CA PRO A 11 36.02 -62.49 28.98
C PRO A 11 34.71 -62.52 28.14
N GLU A 12 34.52 -61.45 27.36
CA GLU A 12 33.63 -61.30 26.18
C GLU A 12 34.17 -62.12 24.97
N PRO A 13 33.59 -62.20 23.73
CA PRO A 13 32.49 -61.41 23.11
C PRO A 13 31.53 -62.19 22.18
N HIS A 14 30.37 -61.62 21.82
CA HIS A 14 29.73 -61.93 20.53
C HIS A 14 29.18 -60.66 19.86
N ARG A 15 29.60 -60.51 18.60
CA ARG A 15 29.34 -59.39 17.69
C ARG A 15 27.87 -59.37 17.26
N LEU A 16 27.30 -58.18 17.15
CA LEU A 16 26.32 -57.88 16.11
C LEU A 16 26.78 -56.65 15.33
N THR A 17 27.02 -56.89 14.05
CA THR A 17 27.26 -55.89 13.01
C THR A 17 25.96 -55.15 12.72
N HIS A 18 25.99 -53.82 12.85
CA HIS A 18 25.13 -52.94 12.06
C HIS A 18 26.02 -51.99 11.25
N PRO A 19 25.78 -51.82 9.95
CA PRO A 19 26.58 -50.96 9.10
C PRO A 19 26.23 -49.50 9.41
N PHE A 20 27.11 -48.78 10.08
CA PHE A 20 27.06 -47.31 10.05
C PHE A 20 27.68 -46.85 8.73
N ALA A 21 26.81 -46.58 7.77
CA ALA A 21 27.18 -45.86 6.57
C ALA A 21 27.75 -44.48 6.94
N ASN A 22 28.92 -44.22 6.38
CA ASN A 22 29.78 -43.05 6.53
C ASN A 22 29.08 -41.70 6.74
N ALA A 23 29.42 -41.08 7.86
CA ALA A 23 29.34 -39.66 8.10
C ALA A 23 30.23 -38.90 7.10
N ARG A 24 29.63 -38.06 6.23
CA ARG A 24 30.34 -36.95 5.54
C ARG A 24 29.47 -35.87 4.89
N GLY A 25 28.14 -35.88 5.08
CA GLY A 25 27.22 -34.89 4.48
C GLY A 25 26.51 -33.93 5.45
N GLY A 26 26.56 -34.19 6.77
CA GLY A 26 25.70 -33.50 7.75
C GLY A 26 25.99 -32.02 7.94
N ALA A 27 27.27 -31.63 7.99
CA ALA A 27 27.66 -30.24 8.27
C ALA A 27 27.41 -29.29 7.09
N VAL A 28 27.63 -29.76 5.85
CA VAL A 28 27.39 -28.96 4.65
C VAL A 28 25.89 -28.76 4.43
N GLY A 29 25.07 -29.80 4.65
CA GLY A 29 23.61 -29.69 4.60
C GLY A 29 23.06 -28.72 5.65
N LEU A 30 23.59 -28.75 6.88
CA LEU A 30 23.21 -27.81 7.95
C LEU A 30 23.62 -26.36 7.64
N ALA A 31 24.81 -26.14 7.07
CA ALA A 31 25.26 -24.81 6.68
C ALA A 31 24.40 -24.22 5.55
N ILE A 32 24.05 -25.02 4.53
CA ILE A 32 23.17 -24.60 3.43
C ILE A 32 21.75 -24.30 3.96
N ALA A 33 21.23 -25.16 4.84
CA ALA A 33 19.93 -24.94 5.47
C ALA A 33 19.91 -23.65 6.32
N LEU A 34 20.96 -23.38 7.09
CA LEU A 34 21.08 -22.15 7.89
C LEU A 34 21.19 -20.90 7.03
N VAL A 35 21.96 -20.93 5.93
CA VAL A 35 22.06 -19.80 4.99
C VAL A 35 20.72 -19.55 4.30
N LEU A 36 19.98 -20.60 3.92
CA LEU A 36 18.64 -20.46 3.33
C LEU A 36 17.63 -19.87 4.32
N VAL A 37 17.65 -20.31 5.58
CA VAL A 37 16.77 -19.78 6.64
C VAL A 37 17.12 -18.32 6.98
N LEU A 38 18.40 -17.97 7.04
CA LEU A 38 18.84 -16.58 7.26
C LEU A 38 18.54 -15.69 6.06
N SER A 39 18.59 -16.22 4.83
CA SER A 39 18.21 -15.48 3.61
C SER A 39 16.71 -15.23 3.54
N LEU A 40 15.90 -16.20 4.00
CA LEU A 40 14.44 -16.06 4.14
C LEU A 40 14.06 -15.11 5.29
N ALA A 41 14.79 -15.13 6.40
CA ALA A 41 14.58 -14.21 7.52
C ALA A 41 15.07 -12.78 7.21
N GLY A 42 16.19 -12.63 6.50
CA GLY A 42 16.72 -11.34 6.05
C GLY A 42 15.89 -10.74 4.91
N GLY A 43 15.49 -11.53 3.91
CA GLY A 43 14.61 -11.09 2.82
C GLY A 43 13.17 -10.87 3.28
N GLY A 44 12.63 -11.75 4.12
CA GLY A 44 11.30 -11.61 4.72
C GLY A 44 11.25 -10.48 5.75
N GLY A 45 12.30 -10.31 6.55
CA GLY A 45 12.48 -9.20 7.47
C GLY A 45 12.63 -7.86 6.75
N TYR A 46 13.38 -7.80 5.65
CA TYR A 46 13.50 -6.59 4.82
C TYR A 46 12.17 -6.21 4.14
N LEU A 47 11.45 -7.19 3.58
CA LEU A 47 10.13 -6.96 2.97
C LEU A 47 9.08 -6.58 4.00
N ALA A 48 9.05 -7.24 5.17
CA ALA A 48 8.16 -6.87 6.27
C ALA A 48 8.52 -5.50 6.86
N TYR A 49 9.80 -5.18 7.00
CA TYR A 49 10.27 -3.86 7.45
C TYR A 49 9.87 -2.76 6.47
N ASN A 50 10.04 -2.99 5.16
CA ASN A 50 9.68 -2.02 4.14
C ASN A 50 8.16 -1.87 3.98
N LYS A 51 7.38 -2.94 4.23
CA LYS A 51 5.90 -2.96 4.10
C LYS A 51 5.15 -2.53 5.36
N TYR A 52 5.69 -2.79 6.56
CA TYR A 52 5.04 -2.51 7.85
C TYR A 52 5.73 -1.44 8.70
N LEU A 53 7.06 -1.20 8.56
CA LEU A 53 7.82 -0.30 9.43
C LEU A 53 8.27 1.00 8.77
N LYS A 54 8.33 1.08 7.43
CA LYS A 54 8.41 2.39 6.77
C LYS A 54 7.09 3.14 6.92
N LYS A 55 6.97 3.92 8.00
CA LYS A 55 6.05 5.04 8.06
C LYS A 55 6.41 5.97 6.92
N THR A 56 5.73 5.84 5.78
CA THR A 56 5.80 6.84 4.72
C THR A 56 5.44 8.17 5.38
N PRO A 57 6.24 9.23 5.21
CA PRO A 57 5.90 10.52 5.81
C PRO A 57 4.49 10.90 5.37
N LEU A 58 3.69 11.40 6.32
CA LEU A 58 2.31 11.80 6.05
C LEU A 58 2.33 12.78 4.88
N LYS A 59 1.64 12.47 3.78
CA LYS A 59 1.49 13.41 2.67
C LYS A 59 0.54 14.51 3.16
N THR A 60 1.07 15.71 3.37
CA THR A 60 0.29 16.87 3.82
C THR A 60 -0.15 17.79 2.69
N LYS A 61 0.15 17.44 1.43
CA LYS A 61 -0.21 18.22 0.24
C LYS A 61 -0.83 17.33 -0.82
N LEU A 62 -1.85 17.85 -1.48
CA LEU A 62 -2.41 17.30 -2.71
C LEU A 62 -1.78 18.00 -3.92
N ALA A 63 -1.58 17.27 -5.00
CA ALA A 63 -0.97 17.77 -6.23
C ALA A 63 -1.94 18.62 -7.06
N THR A 64 -3.23 18.30 -7.04
CA THR A 64 -4.24 18.88 -7.94
C THR A 64 -5.13 19.91 -7.24
N LEU A 65 -5.49 19.69 -5.98
CA LEU A 65 -6.36 20.58 -5.21
C LEU A 65 -5.59 21.31 -4.12
N LYS A 66 -5.77 22.64 -4.03
CA LYS A 66 -5.17 23.44 -2.95
C LYS A 66 -5.96 23.25 -1.66
N VAL A 67 -5.50 22.33 -0.82
CA VAL A 67 -6.05 22.06 0.51
C VAL A 67 -5.01 22.43 1.55
N LYS A 68 -5.43 23.08 2.65
CA LYS A 68 -4.53 23.42 3.75
C LYS A 68 -3.96 22.15 4.38
N GLU A 69 -2.67 22.15 4.71
CA GLU A 69 -1.98 20.98 5.26
C GLU A 69 -2.64 20.46 6.55
N GLU A 70 -3.11 21.39 7.39
CA GLU A 70 -3.84 21.11 8.62
C GLU A 70 -5.13 20.31 8.39
N LEU A 71 -5.84 20.51 7.28
CA LEU A 71 -7.06 19.77 6.96
C LEU A 71 -6.75 18.33 6.56
N ILE A 72 -5.66 18.11 5.81
CA ILE A 72 -5.24 16.77 5.43
C ILE A 72 -4.81 15.98 6.66
N ARG A 73 -4.03 16.62 7.54
CA ARG A 73 -3.61 16.03 8.80
C ARG A 73 -4.80 15.76 9.73
N PHE A 74 -5.72 16.71 9.87
CA PHE A 74 -6.96 16.54 10.64
C PHE A 74 -7.80 15.38 10.11
N THR A 75 -7.90 15.22 8.80
CA THR A 75 -8.62 14.11 8.17
C THR A 75 -8.04 12.76 8.60
N HIS A 76 -6.72 12.64 8.55
CA HIS A 76 -6.00 11.44 8.97
C HIS A 76 -6.14 11.17 10.47
N ASP A 77 -5.87 12.18 11.30
CA ASP A 77 -5.72 12.03 12.75
C ASP A 77 -7.07 11.92 13.49
N HIS A 78 -8.11 12.59 12.98
CA HIS A 78 -9.37 12.76 13.73
C HIS A 78 -10.63 12.31 12.99
N VAL A 79 -10.66 12.34 11.65
CA VAL A 79 -11.88 12.02 10.89
C VAL A 79 -11.95 10.55 10.52
N SER A 80 -11.03 10.10 9.67
CA SER A 80 -10.96 8.72 9.18
C SER A 80 -9.70 8.52 8.34
N THR A 81 -8.86 7.57 8.73
CA THR A 81 -7.68 7.15 7.94
C THR A 81 -8.07 6.69 6.54
N ALA A 82 -9.22 6.01 6.40
CA ALA A 82 -9.74 5.60 5.10
C ALA A 82 -10.17 6.79 4.23
N LEU A 83 -10.76 7.84 4.83
CA LEU A 83 -11.09 9.07 4.11
C LEU A 83 -9.82 9.77 3.60
N TYR A 84 -8.79 9.86 4.45
CA TYR A 84 -7.48 10.39 4.07
C TYR A 84 -6.87 9.62 2.90
N HIS A 85 -6.84 8.29 2.96
CA HIS A 85 -6.31 7.49 1.86
C HIS A 85 -7.10 7.67 0.56
N ASN A 86 -8.43 7.72 0.64
CA ASN A 86 -9.26 7.96 -0.54
C ASN A 86 -9.01 9.35 -1.16
N LEU A 87 -8.75 10.39 -0.35
CA LEU A 87 -8.35 11.71 -0.85
C LEU A 87 -7.04 11.64 -1.64
N LEU A 88 -6.02 10.97 -1.09
CA LEU A 88 -4.73 10.82 -1.77
C LEU A 88 -4.86 10.03 -3.09
N VAL A 89 -5.60 8.93 -3.06
CA VAL A 89 -5.82 8.10 -4.25
C VAL A 89 -6.55 8.90 -5.34
N LEU A 90 -7.56 9.67 -4.94
CA LEU A 90 -8.33 10.48 -5.88
C LEU A 90 -7.48 11.60 -6.49
N ASP A 91 -6.66 12.27 -5.69
CA ASP A 91 -5.69 13.28 -6.16
C ASP A 91 -4.68 12.67 -7.15
N ASP A 92 -4.11 11.50 -6.83
CA ASP A 92 -3.19 10.77 -7.72
C ASP A 92 -3.88 10.39 -9.04
N ILE A 93 -5.17 10.01 -9.01
CA ILE A 93 -5.97 9.71 -10.21
C ILE A 93 -6.19 10.97 -11.05
N VAL A 94 -6.61 12.08 -10.44
CA VAL A 94 -6.84 13.35 -11.17
C VAL A 94 -5.52 13.83 -11.79
N ALA A 95 -4.39 13.73 -11.08
CA ALA A 95 -3.09 14.08 -11.61
C ALA A 95 -2.68 13.20 -12.80
N MET A 96 -3.04 11.91 -12.77
CA MET A 96 -2.83 10.98 -13.88
C MET A 96 -3.69 11.35 -15.09
N MET A 97 -4.97 11.71 -14.88
CA MET A 97 -5.87 12.17 -15.94
C MET A 97 -5.36 13.47 -16.58
N ASP A 98 -4.86 14.43 -15.79
CA ASP A 98 -4.27 15.67 -16.29
C ASP A 98 -3.04 15.43 -17.18
N ARG A 99 -2.20 14.44 -16.85
CA ARG A 99 -1.06 14.04 -17.69
C ARG A 99 -1.52 13.42 -19.00
N GLU A 100 -2.53 12.55 -18.95
CA GLU A 100 -3.06 11.91 -20.15
C GLU A 100 -3.76 12.92 -21.08
N LEU A 101 -4.52 13.87 -20.53
CA LEU A 101 -5.08 14.98 -21.31
C LEU A 101 -4.00 15.78 -22.04
N LYS A 102 -2.90 16.11 -21.36
CA LYS A 102 -1.74 16.77 -21.99
C LYS A 102 -1.12 15.92 -23.10
N ARG A 103 -1.06 14.60 -22.94
CA ARG A 103 -0.56 13.68 -23.98
C ARG A 103 -1.48 13.68 -25.21
N LEU A 104 -2.79 13.54 -25.02
CA LEU A 104 -3.78 13.57 -26.11
C LEU A 104 -3.79 14.92 -26.84
N GLN A 105 -3.69 16.03 -26.11
CA GLN A 105 -3.58 17.37 -26.70
C GLN A 105 -2.32 17.52 -27.57
N ARG A 106 -1.17 16.99 -27.12
CA ARG A 106 0.07 17.00 -27.93
C ARG A 106 -0.09 16.19 -29.21
N ILE A 107 -0.73 15.01 -29.14
CA ILE A 107 -1.00 14.17 -30.32
C ILE A 107 -1.94 14.90 -31.29
N GLY A 108 -3.03 15.49 -30.80
CA GLY A 108 -3.97 16.25 -31.64
C GLY A 108 -3.36 17.49 -32.29
N LYS A 109 -2.35 18.11 -31.65
CA LYS A 109 -1.55 19.19 -32.26
C LYS A 109 -0.59 18.66 -33.34
N LYS A 110 0.02 17.49 -33.11
CA LYS A 110 0.96 16.87 -34.07
C LYS A 110 0.28 16.34 -35.33
N PHE A 111 -0.97 15.88 -35.21
CA PHE A 111 -1.74 15.31 -36.31
C PHE A 111 -3.11 16.00 -36.48
N PRO A 112 -3.14 17.26 -36.97
CA PRO A 112 -4.35 18.07 -37.00
C PRO A 112 -5.49 17.47 -37.83
N ASN A 113 -5.17 16.76 -38.91
CA ASN A 113 -6.15 16.11 -39.78
C ASN A 113 -6.82 14.89 -39.12
N GLN A 114 -6.26 14.39 -38.00
CA GLN A 114 -6.72 13.21 -37.27
C GLN A 114 -7.23 13.55 -35.87
N LYS A 115 -7.55 14.83 -35.59
CA LYS A 115 -8.05 15.29 -34.28
C LYS A 115 -9.29 14.53 -33.80
N LYS A 116 -10.14 14.06 -34.71
CA LYS A 116 -11.34 13.28 -34.38
C LYS A 116 -11.03 11.97 -33.64
N ILE A 117 -9.85 11.37 -33.88
CA ILE A 117 -9.43 10.13 -33.22
C ILE A 117 -9.24 10.33 -31.71
N VAL A 118 -8.67 11.48 -31.31
CA VAL A 118 -8.41 11.80 -29.91
C VAL A 118 -9.55 12.57 -29.24
N ALA A 119 -10.51 13.08 -30.02
CA ALA A 119 -11.57 13.96 -29.52
C ALA A 119 -12.47 13.27 -28.49
N THR A 120 -13.05 12.12 -28.83
CA THR A 120 -13.94 11.37 -27.93
C THR A 120 -13.22 10.98 -26.63
N GLN A 121 -11.98 10.48 -26.73
CA GLN A 121 -11.20 10.12 -25.54
C GLN A 121 -10.85 11.35 -24.69
N THR A 122 -10.55 12.49 -25.31
CA THR A 122 -10.27 13.75 -24.60
C THR A 122 -11.51 14.25 -23.87
N GLU A 123 -12.68 14.17 -24.50
CA GLU A 123 -13.96 14.58 -23.91
C GLU A 123 -14.36 13.67 -22.74
N GLU A 124 -14.36 12.35 -22.92
CA GLU A 124 -14.62 11.37 -21.84
C GLU A 124 -13.71 11.61 -20.63
N LEU A 125 -12.41 11.79 -20.90
CA LEU A 125 -11.41 11.96 -19.86
C LEU A 125 -11.57 13.30 -19.14
N THR A 126 -11.93 14.36 -19.85
CA THR A 126 -12.19 15.68 -19.27
C THR A 126 -13.40 15.62 -18.34
N LEU A 127 -14.51 15.02 -18.79
CA LEU A 127 -15.73 14.85 -17.99
C LEU A 127 -15.47 14.04 -16.72
N ALA A 128 -14.74 12.92 -16.83
CA ALA A 128 -14.38 12.10 -15.67
C ALA A 128 -13.49 12.87 -14.68
N ARG A 129 -12.47 13.55 -15.20
CA ARG A 129 -11.54 14.37 -14.40
C ARG A 129 -12.27 15.46 -13.63
N ASP A 130 -13.20 16.16 -14.27
CA ASP A 130 -13.95 17.25 -13.65
C ASP A 130 -14.92 16.73 -12.59
N ARG A 131 -15.62 15.62 -12.85
CA ARG A 131 -16.47 14.96 -11.84
C ARG A 131 -15.68 14.54 -10.59
N LEU A 132 -14.51 13.91 -10.78
CA LEU A 132 -13.66 13.50 -9.65
C LEU A 132 -13.15 14.72 -8.86
N SER A 133 -12.77 15.79 -9.57
CA SER A 133 -12.33 17.05 -8.95
C SER A 133 -13.44 17.71 -8.15
N GLU A 134 -14.67 17.72 -8.67
CA GLU A 134 -15.85 18.28 -7.99
C GLU A 134 -16.18 17.50 -6.72
N VAL A 135 -16.19 16.16 -6.79
CA VAL A 135 -16.42 15.31 -5.62
C VAL A 135 -15.34 15.54 -4.55
N MET A 136 -14.07 15.62 -4.95
CA MET A 136 -12.96 15.89 -4.04
C MET A 136 -13.08 17.26 -3.37
N ALA A 137 -13.42 18.30 -4.13
CA ALA A 137 -13.64 19.66 -3.62
C ALA A 137 -14.82 19.70 -2.63
N GLY A 138 -15.94 19.06 -2.98
CA GLY A 138 -17.12 19.00 -2.14
C GLY A 138 -16.89 18.24 -0.82
N VAL A 139 -16.14 17.13 -0.85
CA VAL A 139 -15.78 16.41 0.37
C VAL A 139 -14.80 17.22 1.23
N THR A 140 -13.80 17.85 0.61
CA THR A 140 -12.82 18.69 1.33
C THR A 140 -13.50 19.87 2.02
N ALA A 141 -14.43 20.56 1.35
CA ALA A 141 -15.20 21.65 1.94
C ALA A 141 -16.03 21.20 3.16
N LYS A 142 -16.62 20.00 3.09
CA LYS A 142 -17.34 19.41 4.24
C LYS A 142 -16.39 19.08 5.40
N VAL A 143 -15.20 18.57 5.10
CA VAL A 143 -14.17 18.32 6.12
C VAL A 143 -13.69 19.63 6.75
N GLU A 144 -13.49 20.69 5.96
CA GLU A 144 -13.13 22.01 6.48
C GLU A 144 -14.19 22.55 7.42
N LYS A 145 -15.48 22.44 7.05
CA LYS A 145 -16.57 22.81 7.95
C LYS A 145 -16.52 22.05 9.28
N ILE A 146 -16.31 20.72 9.23
CA ILE A 146 -16.19 19.90 10.44
C ILE A 146 -14.98 20.33 11.27
N TYR A 147 -13.84 20.62 10.62
CA TYR A 147 -12.63 21.08 11.29
C TYR A 147 -12.85 22.40 12.02
N VAL A 148 -13.46 23.38 11.35
CA VAL A 148 -13.79 24.68 11.95
C VAL A 148 -14.75 24.51 13.12
N THR A 149 -15.83 23.72 12.96
CA THR A 149 -16.72 23.42 14.10
C THR A 149 -15.94 22.76 15.23
N TRP A 150 -15.08 21.78 14.95
CA TRP A 150 -14.29 21.10 15.97
C TRP A 150 -13.31 22.03 16.71
N LEU A 151 -12.78 23.07 16.05
CA LEU A 151 -11.96 24.09 16.70
C LEU A 151 -12.75 24.99 17.65
N VAL A 152 -14.00 25.31 17.31
CA VAL A 152 -14.88 26.20 18.10
C VAL A 152 -15.61 25.44 19.21
N ASP A 153 -16.23 24.31 18.87
CA ASP A 153 -16.92 23.40 19.78
C ASP A 153 -16.48 21.95 19.50
N ARG A 154 -15.64 21.44 20.41
CA ARG A 154 -15.10 20.08 20.35
C ARG A 154 -16.18 19.01 20.38
N SER A 155 -17.25 19.22 21.16
CA SER A 155 -18.34 18.25 21.34
C SER A 155 -19.15 18.16 20.05
N GLU A 156 -19.58 19.31 19.53
CA GLU A 156 -20.35 19.37 18.28
C GLU A 156 -19.52 18.82 17.10
N GLY A 157 -18.26 19.26 16.96
CA GLY A 157 -17.39 18.79 15.90
C GLY A 157 -17.16 17.27 15.94
N THR A 158 -16.97 16.70 17.13
CA THR A 158 -16.85 15.24 17.31
C THR A 158 -18.15 14.52 16.93
N GLY A 159 -19.31 15.11 17.24
CA GLY A 159 -20.61 14.61 16.78
C GLY A 159 -20.76 14.61 15.26
N GLN A 160 -20.31 15.68 14.59
CA GLN A 160 -20.29 15.76 13.13
C GLN A 160 -19.34 14.73 12.51
N ILE A 161 -18.14 14.52 13.09
CA ILE A 161 -17.21 13.47 12.64
C ILE A 161 -17.89 12.10 12.68
N ARG A 162 -18.47 11.74 13.82
CA ARG A 162 -19.08 10.42 14.03
C ARG A 162 -20.22 10.15 13.04
N SER A 163 -21.07 11.15 12.79
CA SER A 163 -22.23 11.03 11.90
C SER A 163 -21.86 11.05 10.41
N ARG A 164 -20.80 11.78 10.01
CA ARG A 164 -20.50 12.03 8.59
C ARG A 164 -19.34 11.24 8.02
N LYS A 165 -18.38 10.78 8.85
CA LYS A 165 -17.16 10.12 8.36
C LYS A 165 -17.44 8.97 7.39
N GLY A 166 -18.42 8.11 7.71
CA GLY A 166 -18.77 6.97 6.88
C GLY A 166 -19.31 7.39 5.50
N THR A 167 -20.19 8.39 5.47
CA THR A 167 -20.76 8.93 4.23
C THR A 167 -19.70 9.61 3.37
N LEU A 168 -18.82 10.41 3.97
CA LEU A 168 -17.73 11.07 3.24
C LEU A 168 -16.73 10.05 2.68
N THR A 169 -16.38 9.02 3.45
CA THR A 169 -15.49 7.94 2.99
C THR A 169 -16.10 7.19 1.81
N ARG A 170 -17.41 6.88 1.86
CA ARG A 170 -18.12 6.22 0.76
C ARG A 170 -18.21 7.11 -0.48
N GLN A 171 -18.50 8.41 -0.33
CA GLN A 171 -18.55 9.35 -1.47
C GLN A 171 -17.27 9.32 -2.30
N LEU A 172 -16.10 9.37 -1.66
CA LEU A 172 -14.83 9.26 -2.38
C LEU A 172 -14.59 7.85 -2.96
N ALA A 173 -14.91 6.80 -2.20
CA ALA A 173 -14.72 5.42 -2.65
C ALA A 173 -15.58 5.11 -3.90
N ASP A 174 -16.81 5.58 -3.91
CA ASP A 174 -17.75 5.36 -5.01
C ASP A 174 -17.36 6.18 -6.25
N ALA A 175 -16.85 7.40 -6.07
CA ALA A 175 -16.27 8.17 -7.17
C ALA A 175 -15.05 7.47 -7.79
N ILE A 176 -14.14 6.94 -6.96
CA ILE A 176 -12.98 6.15 -7.45
C ILE A 176 -13.44 4.92 -8.22
N ARG A 177 -14.46 4.21 -7.72
CA ARG A 177 -15.02 3.02 -8.39
C ARG A 177 -15.72 3.36 -9.70
N GLY A 178 -16.46 4.47 -9.74
CA GLY A 178 -17.20 4.90 -10.93
C GLY A 178 -16.29 5.10 -12.15
N GLU A 179 -15.06 5.54 -11.92
CA GLU A 179 -14.10 5.83 -12.99
C GLU A 179 -13.02 4.75 -13.17
N SER A 180 -13.20 3.56 -12.57
CA SER A 180 -12.18 2.50 -12.56
C SER A 180 -11.78 2.01 -13.95
N ALA A 181 -12.72 1.98 -14.89
CA ALA A 181 -12.46 1.57 -16.28
C ALA A 181 -11.52 2.55 -16.99
N ILE A 182 -11.75 3.86 -16.82
CA ILE A 182 -10.90 4.91 -17.40
C ILE A 182 -9.52 4.87 -16.76
N VAL A 183 -9.44 4.75 -15.43
CA VAL A 183 -8.17 4.63 -14.70
C VAL A 183 -7.38 3.40 -15.15
N SER A 184 -8.04 2.25 -15.33
CA SER A 184 -7.40 1.03 -15.82
C SER A 184 -6.82 1.24 -17.21
N ARG A 185 -7.59 1.83 -18.14
CA ARG A 185 -7.16 2.12 -19.51
C ARG A 185 -5.92 3.02 -19.56
N ILE A 186 -5.83 4.04 -18.68
CA ILE A 186 -4.66 4.92 -18.60
C ILE A 186 -3.45 4.17 -18.03
N ARG A 187 -3.62 3.38 -16.97
CA ARG A 187 -2.52 2.62 -16.35
C ARG A 187 -1.93 1.55 -17.27
N THR A 188 -2.74 0.96 -18.14
CA THR A 188 -2.26 -0.01 -19.13
C THR A 188 -1.56 0.64 -20.33
N ASN A 189 -1.57 1.98 -20.43
CA ASN A 189 -0.90 2.70 -21.50
C ASN A 189 0.56 3.01 -21.10
N PRO A 190 1.56 2.39 -21.74
CA PRO A 190 2.97 2.56 -21.38
C PRO A 190 3.45 4.01 -21.50
N ASP A 191 2.87 4.79 -22.42
CA ASP A 191 3.23 6.19 -22.65
C ASP A 191 2.61 7.17 -21.62
N ALA A 192 1.66 6.69 -20.80
CA ALA A 192 1.01 7.48 -19.76
C ALA A 192 1.56 7.17 -18.35
N ALA A 193 2.32 6.08 -18.21
CA ALA A 193 2.91 5.62 -16.95
C ALA A 193 4.32 6.20 -16.67
N SER A 194 4.91 6.90 -17.64
CA SER A 194 6.22 7.59 -17.55
C SER A 194 6.08 9.07 -17.22
#